data_AF-A0A4R7ZIV8-F1
#
_entry.id   AF-A0A4R7ZIV8-F1
#
_cell.length_a   1.000
_cell.length_b   1.000
_cell.length_c   1.000
_cell.angle_alpha   90.00
_cell.angle_beta   90.00
_cell.angle_gamma   90.00
#
_symmetry.space_group_name_H-M   'P 1'
#
loop_
_entity.id
_entity.type
_entity.pdbx_description
1 polymer ?
#
loop_
_entity_poly.entity_id
_entity_poly.type
_entity_poly.pdbx_seq_one_letter_code
_entity_poly.pdbx_strand_id
1 'polypeptide(L)'
;MQRDADHRDAEQALRKAGWTACGAGDWAIALRSPDGTAVARISPFDPAGPYTAALYREAAHTRQVPELFAHRRLTGGGDLQIMEWLQPVPEREAVAFLAAIARRDPEVAELVDAVRRVHERAQSELPWLGLKFDDNPENVMRAADGRLVAADLLGPDGPKLYAADPDLIVAWIPEDERRFMTEIPLTATGPWTPEVREAMRAGLAAADARKPSA
;
A
#
# COMPACT_ATOMS: atom_id res chain seq x y z
N MET A 1 0.67 18.94 -9.54
CA MET A 1 1.47 18.62 -8.35
C MET A 1 2.94 18.84 -8.66
N GLN A 2 3.65 19.61 -7.83
CA GLN A 2 5.11 19.81 -7.89
C GLN A 2 5.84 18.47 -7.93
N ARG A 3 7.04 18.43 -8.52
CA ARG A 3 7.84 17.20 -8.65
C ARG A 3 8.20 16.58 -7.28
N ASP A 4 8.26 17.40 -6.22
CA ASP A 4 8.73 17.00 -4.89
C ASP A 4 7.62 16.91 -3.82
N ALA A 5 6.37 16.69 -4.24
CA ALA A 5 5.25 16.61 -3.31
C ALA A 5 5.34 15.35 -2.43
N ASP A 6 5.24 15.52 -1.11
CA ASP A 6 5.12 14.42 -0.15
C ASP A 6 3.66 14.03 0.13
N HIS A 7 3.45 13.11 1.07
CA HIS A 7 2.12 12.63 1.47
C HIS A 7 1.24 13.73 2.09
N ARG A 8 1.82 14.70 2.78
CA ARG A 8 1.11 15.83 3.41
C ARG A 8 0.70 16.83 2.35
N ASP A 9 1.58 17.11 1.38
CA ASP A 9 1.27 17.95 0.22
C ASP A 9 0.11 17.36 -0.58
N ALA A 10 0.14 16.03 -0.82
CA ALA A 10 -0.92 15.32 -1.51
C ALA A 10 -2.25 15.38 -0.75
N GLU A 11 -2.24 15.10 0.55
CA GLU A 11 -3.43 15.20 1.40
C GLU A 11 -4.01 16.63 1.39
N GLN A 12 -3.16 17.63 1.61
CA GLN A 12 -3.58 19.04 1.65
C GLN A 12 -4.17 19.48 0.31
N ALA A 13 -3.55 19.11 -0.80
CA ALA A 13 -4.04 19.44 -2.14
C ALA A 13 -5.43 18.84 -2.41
N LEU A 14 -5.63 17.57 -2.05
CA LEU A 14 -6.92 16.88 -2.23
C LEU A 14 -7.99 17.46 -1.31
N ARG A 15 -7.69 17.73 -0.04
CA ARG A 15 -8.63 18.39 0.89
C ARG A 15 -9.03 19.78 0.40
N LYS A 16 -8.09 20.56 -0.12
CA LYS A 16 -8.38 21.87 -0.73
C LYS A 16 -9.30 21.75 -1.96
N ALA A 17 -9.23 20.62 -2.67
CA ALA A 17 -10.13 20.29 -3.78
C ALA A 17 -11.47 19.68 -3.32
N GLY A 18 -11.75 19.64 -2.01
CA GLY A 18 -13.02 19.18 -1.45
C GLY A 18 -13.09 17.69 -1.11
N TRP A 19 -11.97 16.96 -1.19
CA TRP A 19 -11.94 15.55 -0.79
C TRP A 19 -12.11 15.42 0.72
N THR A 20 -12.85 14.40 1.17
CA THR A 20 -13.19 14.20 2.59
C THR A 20 -12.62 12.89 3.12
N ALA A 21 -12.25 12.82 4.40
CA ALA A 21 -11.72 11.59 4.97
C ALA A 21 -12.81 10.49 5.00
N CYS A 22 -12.45 9.28 4.59
CA CYS A 22 -13.39 8.15 4.54
C CYS A 22 -12.85 6.84 5.10
N GLY A 23 -11.57 6.79 5.47
CA GLY A 23 -10.96 5.62 6.09
C GLY A 23 -9.50 5.85 6.46
N ALA A 24 -8.96 4.97 7.29
CA ALA A 24 -7.54 4.91 7.62
C ALA A 24 -7.18 3.46 7.98
N GLY A 25 -6.07 2.98 7.44
CA GLY A 25 -5.47 1.69 7.79
C GLY A 25 -4.12 1.90 8.47
N ASP A 26 -3.34 0.84 8.58
CA ASP A 26 -2.00 0.92 9.19
C ASP A 26 -0.99 1.68 8.35
N TRP A 27 -1.12 1.58 7.03
CA TRP A 27 -0.15 2.10 6.08
C TRP A 27 -0.57 3.40 5.41
N ALA A 28 -1.87 3.67 5.34
CA ALA A 28 -2.41 4.76 4.54
C ALA A 28 -3.69 5.36 5.12
N ILE A 29 -3.94 6.61 4.77
CA ILE A 29 -5.25 7.24 4.91
C ILE A 29 -6.03 7.14 3.60
N ALA A 30 -7.35 7.24 3.67
CA ALA A 30 -8.24 7.27 2.53
C ALA A 30 -9.09 8.55 2.52
N LEU A 31 -9.09 9.24 1.37
CA LEU A 31 -9.97 10.38 1.11
C LEU A 31 -10.94 10.06 -0.03
N ARG A 32 -12.21 10.42 0.11
CA ARG A 32 -13.24 10.28 -0.91
C ARG A 32 -13.37 11.54 -1.75
N SER A 33 -13.54 11.39 -3.06
CA SER A 33 -13.74 12.49 -3.99
C SER A 33 -15.07 13.22 -3.73
N PRO A 34 -15.19 14.51 -4.10
CA PRO A 34 -16.41 15.30 -3.90
C PRO A 34 -17.65 14.73 -4.60
N ASP A 35 -17.47 14.11 -5.77
CA ASP A 35 -18.54 13.45 -6.53
C ASP A 35 -18.84 12.02 -6.02
N GLY A 36 -18.03 11.54 -5.06
CA GLY A 36 -18.22 10.27 -4.37
C GLY A 36 -17.88 9.03 -5.20
N THR A 37 -17.25 9.19 -6.38
CA THR A 37 -16.95 8.11 -7.33
C THR A 37 -15.55 7.51 -7.16
N ALA A 38 -14.63 8.22 -6.50
CA ALA A 38 -13.24 7.83 -6.34
C ALA A 38 -12.76 7.93 -4.89
N VAL A 39 -11.67 7.21 -4.61
CA VAL A 39 -10.92 7.27 -3.36
C VAL A 39 -9.44 7.51 -3.64
N ALA A 40 -8.81 8.30 -2.80
CA ALA A 40 -7.38 8.53 -2.76
C ALA A 40 -6.82 7.78 -1.56
N ARG A 41 -6.01 6.75 -1.80
CA ARG A 41 -5.18 6.09 -0.80
C ARG A 41 -3.84 6.80 -0.74
N ILE A 42 -3.49 7.36 0.41
CA ILE A 42 -2.27 8.14 0.61
C ILE A 42 -1.46 7.49 1.73
N SER A 43 -0.28 6.98 1.39
CA SER A 43 0.67 6.44 2.36
C SER A 43 1.87 7.37 2.53
N PRO A 44 2.31 7.65 3.78
CA PRO A 44 3.59 8.32 4.05
C PRO A 44 4.78 7.52 3.52
N PHE A 45 4.70 6.20 3.57
CA PHE A 45 5.74 5.28 3.13
C PHE A 45 5.14 3.93 2.80
N ASP A 46 5.27 3.52 1.54
CA ASP A 46 4.77 2.22 1.07
C ASP A 46 5.68 1.68 -0.05
N PRO A 47 6.62 0.79 0.27
CA PRO A 47 7.50 0.18 -0.73
C PRO A 47 6.76 -0.82 -1.63
N ALA A 48 5.61 -1.35 -1.19
CA ALA A 48 4.79 -2.26 -2.00
C ALA A 48 3.82 -1.52 -2.95
N GLY A 49 3.52 -0.25 -2.68
CA GLY A 49 2.64 0.61 -3.49
C GLY A 49 2.84 0.52 -5.02
N PRO A 50 4.08 0.58 -5.57
CA PRO A 50 4.30 0.40 -7.01
C PRO A 50 3.84 -0.96 -7.54
N TYR A 51 3.99 -2.02 -6.75
CA TYR A 51 3.60 -3.38 -7.11
C TYR A 51 2.10 -3.57 -7.04
N THR A 52 1.44 -3.01 -6.02
CA THR A 52 -0.02 -2.95 -5.94
C THR A 52 -0.60 -2.22 -7.15
N ALA A 53 -0.06 -1.06 -7.51
CA ALA A 53 -0.48 -0.33 -8.70
C ALA A 53 -0.20 -1.09 -10.01
N ALA A 54 0.92 -1.83 -10.10
CA ALA A 54 1.22 -2.67 -11.25
C ALA A 54 0.23 -3.85 -11.37
N LEU A 55 -0.09 -4.50 -10.25
CA LEU A 55 -1.10 -5.55 -10.17
C LEU A 55 -2.46 -5.05 -10.66
N TYR A 56 -2.89 -3.88 -10.21
CA TYR A 56 -4.18 -3.33 -10.63
C TYR A 56 -4.24 -3.08 -12.14
N ARG A 57 -3.14 -2.59 -12.73
CA ARG A 57 -3.06 -2.41 -14.19
C ARG A 57 -3.05 -3.74 -14.94
N GLU A 58 -2.27 -4.71 -14.47
CA GLU A 58 -2.13 -6.01 -15.12
C GLU A 58 -3.43 -6.83 -15.06
N ALA A 59 -4.08 -6.84 -13.90
CA ALA A 59 -5.31 -7.58 -13.66
C ALA A 59 -6.59 -6.80 -13.98
N ALA A 60 -6.51 -5.57 -14.52
CA ALA A 60 -7.69 -4.74 -14.80
C ALA A 60 -8.77 -5.47 -15.64
N HIS A 61 -8.34 -6.30 -16.60
CA HIS A 61 -9.21 -7.07 -17.47
C HIS A 61 -10.08 -8.10 -16.73
N THR A 62 -9.64 -8.60 -15.58
CA THR A 62 -10.42 -9.56 -14.78
C THR A 62 -11.58 -8.87 -14.07
N ARG A 63 -11.49 -7.54 -13.89
CA ARG A 63 -12.42 -6.73 -13.08
C ARG A 63 -12.49 -7.17 -11.61
N GLN A 64 -11.48 -7.91 -11.13
CA GLN A 64 -11.40 -8.41 -9.75
C GLN A 64 -10.39 -7.64 -8.89
N VAL A 65 -9.89 -6.52 -9.42
CA VAL A 65 -9.07 -5.53 -8.72
C VAL A 65 -9.74 -4.15 -8.83
N PRO A 66 -9.37 -3.19 -7.96
CA PRO A 66 -9.81 -1.82 -8.11
C PRO A 66 -9.38 -1.23 -9.47
N GLU A 67 -10.26 -0.48 -10.11
CA GLU A 67 -9.92 0.38 -11.23
C GLU A 67 -9.01 1.49 -10.73
N LEU A 68 -7.77 1.51 -11.22
CA LEU A 68 -6.76 2.50 -10.86
C LEU A 68 -6.78 3.67 -11.85
N PHE A 69 -7.32 4.81 -11.42
CA PHE A 69 -7.37 6.03 -12.23
C PHE A 69 -6.01 6.74 -12.31
N ALA A 70 -5.26 6.76 -11.20
CA ALA A 70 -3.92 7.34 -11.17
C ALA A 70 -3.07 6.71 -10.07
N HIS A 71 -1.76 6.66 -10.30
CA HIS A 71 -0.79 6.28 -9.28
C HIS A 71 0.44 7.17 -9.39
N ARG A 72 0.98 7.58 -8.25
CA ARG A 72 2.16 8.43 -8.17
C ARG A 72 2.98 8.10 -6.94
N ARG A 73 4.29 7.95 -7.14
CA ARG A 73 5.28 7.99 -6.05
C ARG A 73 5.44 9.41 -5.53
N LEU A 74 5.47 9.53 -4.21
CA LEU A 74 5.65 10.78 -3.49
C LEU A 74 7.06 10.81 -2.89
N THR A 75 7.56 12.02 -2.67
CA THR A 75 8.85 12.22 -2.01
C THR A 75 8.83 11.61 -0.61
N GLY A 76 9.97 11.08 -0.19
CA GLY A 76 10.17 10.46 1.13
C GLY A 76 9.62 9.04 1.26
N GLY A 77 9.28 8.40 0.14
CA GLY A 77 8.81 7.01 0.07
C GLY A 77 7.29 6.83 0.00
N GLY A 78 6.55 7.94 -0.01
CA GLY A 78 5.10 7.90 -0.01
C GLY A 78 4.51 7.40 -1.33
N ASP A 79 3.25 7.01 -1.25
CA ASP A 79 2.50 6.47 -2.38
C ASP A 79 1.10 7.08 -2.41
N LEU A 80 0.70 7.56 -3.60
CA LEU A 80 -0.65 8.04 -3.88
C LEU A 80 -1.28 7.16 -4.94
N GLN A 81 -2.44 6.59 -4.62
CA GLN A 81 -3.29 5.89 -5.59
C GLN A 81 -4.67 6.53 -5.59
N ILE A 82 -5.16 6.86 -6.78
CA ILE A 82 -6.54 7.27 -7.02
C ILE A 82 -7.23 6.10 -7.71
N MET A 83 -8.27 5.56 -7.08
CA MET A 83 -8.99 4.38 -7.55
C MET A 83 -10.49 4.59 -7.39
N GLU A 84 -11.29 3.69 -7.97
CA GLU A 84 -12.74 3.69 -7.80
C GLU A 84 -13.16 3.61 -6.32
N TRP A 85 -14.34 4.15 -6.01
CA TRP A 85 -14.95 3.98 -4.69
C TRP A 85 -15.53 2.57 -4.52
N LEU A 86 -15.19 1.93 -3.40
CA LEU A 86 -15.60 0.58 -3.05
C LEU A 86 -16.39 0.56 -1.73
N GLN A 87 -17.27 -0.43 -1.58
CA GLN A 87 -18.08 -0.62 -0.38
C GLN A 87 -17.70 -1.92 0.34
N PRO A 88 -17.68 -1.94 1.68
CA PRO A 88 -17.48 -3.16 2.44
C PRO A 88 -18.51 -4.24 2.08
N VAL A 89 -18.09 -5.50 2.13
CA VAL A 89 -18.99 -6.66 1.94
C VAL A 89 -19.13 -7.44 3.24
N PRO A 90 -20.19 -8.27 3.40
CA PRO A 90 -20.26 -9.19 4.52
C PRO A 90 -19.03 -10.10 4.56
N GLU A 91 -18.44 -10.29 5.73
CA GLU A 91 -17.20 -11.06 5.93
C GLU A 91 -17.26 -12.46 5.29
N ARG A 92 -18.39 -13.15 5.40
CA ARG A 92 -18.61 -14.47 4.76
C ARG A 92 -18.33 -14.48 3.25
N GLU A 93 -18.64 -13.38 2.57
CA GLU A 93 -18.48 -13.24 1.13
C GLU A 93 -17.01 -12.94 0.79
N ALA A 94 -16.38 -12.06 1.56
CA ALA A 94 -14.94 -11.79 1.47
C ALA A 94 -14.11 -13.06 1.68
N VAL A 95 -14.42 -13.83 2.73
CA VAL A 95 -13.75 -15.11 3.04
C VAL A 95 -13.94 -16.12 1.91
N ALA A 96 -15.15 -16.22 1.34
CA ALA A 96 -15.40 -17.13 0.22
C ALA A 96 -14.57 -16.75 -1.02
N PHE A 97 -14.46 -15.45 -1.31
CA PHE A 97 -13.67 -14.94 -2.43
C PHE A 97 -12.16 -15.17 -2.24
N LEU A 98 -11.63 -14.89 -1.05
CA LEU A 98 -10.24 -15.19 -0.71
C LEU A 98 -9.95 -16.69 -0.76
N ALA A 99 -10.89 -17.53 -0.33
CA ALA A 99 -10.75 -18.97 -0.43
C ALA A 99 -10.71 -19.46 -1.90
N ALA A 100 -11.46 -18.82 -2.80
CA ALA A 100 -11.38 -19.09 -4.24
C ALA A 100 -10.01 -18.69 -4.81
N ILE A 101 -9.46 -17.54 -4.40
CA ILE A 101 -8.10 -17.10 -4.76
C ILE A 101 -7.07 -18.13 -4.27
N ALA A 102 -7.18 -18.58 -3.01
CA ALA A 102 -6.26 -19.55 -2.43
C ALA A 102 -6.27 -20.91 -3.15
N ARG A 103 -7.45 -21.37 -3.59
CA ARG A 103 -7.60 -22.60 -4.38
C ARG A 103 -7.29 -22.42 -5.86
N ARG A 104 -7.21 -21.17 -6.34
CA ARG A 104 -7.16 -20.83 -7.76
C ARG A 104 -8.36 -21.42 -8.52
N ASP A 105 -9.57 -21.17 -8.02
CA ASP A 105 -10.81 -21.57 -8.67
C ASP A 105 -10.90 -20.91 -10.08
N PRO A 106 -11.57 -21.54 -11.07
CA PRO A 106 -11.55 -21.09 -12.46
C PRO A 106 -11.93 -19.61 -12.67
N GLU A 107 -12.89 -19.11 -11.90
CA GLU A 107 -13.39 -17.74 -11.97
C GLU A 107 -12.38 -16.66 -11.52
N VAL A 108 -11.33 -17.03 -10.77
CA VAL A 108 -10.28 -16.12 -10.27
C VAL A 108 -8.90 -16.51 -10.79
N ALA A 109 -8.80 -17.50 -11.68
CA ALA A 109 -7.52 -18.06 -12.11
C ALA A 109 -6.60 -17.00 -12.76
N GLU A 110 -7.16 -16.12 -13.60
CA GLU A 110 -6.40 -15.05 -14.25
C GLU A 110 -5.91 -13.98 -13.25
N LEU A 111 -6.73 -13.65 -12.25
CA LEU A 111 -6.31 -12.79 -11.14
C LEU A 111 -5.14 -13.42 -10.39
N VAL A 112 -5.28 -14.68 -9.98
CA VAL A 112 -4.23 -15.40 -9.24
C VAL A 112 -2.92 -15.43 -10.02
N ASP A 113 -2.97 -15.67 -11.33
CA ASP A 113 -1.78 -15.69 -12.17
C ASP A 113 -1.11 -14.30 -12.25
N ALA A 114 -1.88 -13.22 -12.34
CA ALA A 114 -1.35 -11.85 -12.28
C ALA A 114 -0.74 -11.52 -10.91
N VAL A 115 -1.43 -11.87 -9.82
CA VAL A 115 -0.93 -11.67 -8.45
C VAL A 115 0.39 -12.41 -8.25
N ARG A 116 0.49 -13.67 -8.70
CA ARG A 116 1.73 -14.46 -8.60
C ARG A 116 2.89 -13.82 -9.34
N ARG A 117 2.71 -13.41 -10.61
CA ARG A 117 3.78 -12.75 -11.38
C ARG A 117 4.28 -11.47 -10.73
N VAL A 118 3.36 -10.62 -10.26
CA VAL A 118 3.74 -9.36 -9.62
C VAL A 118 4.38 -9.61 -8.25
N HIS A 119 3.87 -10.58 -7.49
CA HIS A 119 4.42 -11.00 -6.19
C HIS A 119 5.83 -11.58 -6.32
N GLU A 120 6.08 -12.46 -7.28
CA GLU A 120 7.41 -13.04 -7.55
C GLU A 120 8.43 -11.94 -7.88
N ARG A 121 8.06 -10.98 -8.74
CA ARG A 121 8.90 -9.82 -9.03
C ARG A 121 9.16 -8.99 -7.76
N ALA A 122 8.10 -8.68 -7.03
CA ALA A 122 8.19 -7.91 -5.79
C ALA A 122 9.09 -8.61 -4.75
N GLN A 123 9.03 -9.94 -4.61
CA GLN A 123 9.88 -10.70 -3.70
C GLN A 123 11.36 -10.64 -4.08
N SER A 124 11.69 -10.57 -5.37
CA SER A 124 13.08 -10.44 -5.82
C SER A 124 13.68 -9.05 -5.54
N GLU A 125 12.83 -8.03 -5.40
CA GLU A 125 13.22 -6.62 -5.30
C GLU A 125 13.00 -6.03 -3.89
N LEU A 126 12.12 -6.64 -3.08
CA LEU A 126 11.75 -6.19 -1.75
C LEU A 126 11.95 -7.32 -0.71
N PRO A 127 13.06 -7.30 0.06
CA PRO A 127 13.36 -8.32 1.06
C PRO A 127 12.30 -8.49 2.16
N TRP A 128 11.48 -7.46 2.36
CA TRP A 128 10.45 -7.42 3.40
C TRP A 128 9.04 -7.60 2.86
N LEU A 129 8.85 -8.02 1.61
CA LEU A 129 7.51 -8.36 1.14
C LEU A 129 6.96 -9.57 1.91
N GLY A 130 5.66 -9.56 2.18
CA GLY A 130 4.95 -10.71 2.73
C GLY A 130 5.16 -11.97 1.88
N LEU A 131 5.36 -13.11 2.54
CA LEU A 131 5.57 -14.40 1.87
C LEU A 131 4.31 -14.97 1.22
N LYS A 132 3.15 -14.61 1.76
CA LYS A 132 1.82 -14.98 1.26
C LYS A 132 1.08 -13.73 0.80
N PHE A 133 0.03 -13.92 0.00
CA PHE A 133 -0.93 -12.86 -0.27
C PHE A 133 -1.60 -12.43 1.03
N ASP A 134 -1.96 -11.16 1.11
CA ASP A 134 -2.78 -10.68 2.21
C ASP A 134 -4.15 -11.36 2.14
N ASP A 135 -4.52 -12.04 3.23
CA ASP A 135 -5.77 -12.77 3.39
C ASP A 135 -6.75 -12.05 4.33
N ASN A 136 -6.53 -10.75 4.59
CA ASN A 136 -7.47 -9.93 5.33
C ASN A 136 -8.80 -9.78 4.56
N PRO A 137 -9.95 -10.24 5.11
CA PRO A 137 -11.26 -10.08 4.48
C PRO A 137 -11.66 -8.63 4.21
N GLU A 138 -11.13 -7.66 4.97
CA GLU A 138 -11.42 -6.23 4.75
C GLU A 138 -10.88 -5.71 3.40
N ASN A 139 -9.91 -6.41 2.81
CA ASN A 139 -9.37 -6.09 1.50
C ASN A 139 -10.29 -6.56 0.35
N VAL A 140 -11.33 -7.34 0.64
CA VAL A 140 -12.35 -7.68 -0.36
C VAL A 140 -13.51 -6.71 -0.23
N MET A 141 -13.82 -6.02 -1.32
CA MET A 141 -14.86 -5.00 -1.35
C MET A 141 -15.74 -5.14 -2.60
N ARG A 142 -16.79 -4.33 -2.66
CA ARG A 142 -17.74 -4.30 -3.79
C ARG A 142 -17.65 -2.98 -4.55
N ALA A 143 -17.51 -3.05 -5.87
CA ALA A 143 -17.62 -1.88 -6.73
C ALA A 143 -19.09 -1.49 -6.96
N ALA A 144 -19.31 -0.29 -7.50
CA ALA A 144 -20.65 0.24 -7.76
C ALA A 144 -21.50 -0.64 -8.71
N ASP A 145 -20.86 -1.43 -9.58
CA ASP A 145 -21.53 -2.36 -10.50
C ASP A 145 -21.85 -3.74 -9.87
N GLY A 146 -21.52 -3.93 -8.59
CA GLY A 146 -21.81 -5.13 -7.82
C GLY A 146 -20.70 -6.18 -7.78
N ARG A 147 -19.62 -6.04 -8.57
CA ARG A 147 -18.52 -7.02 -8.59
C ARG A 147 -17.71 -7.00 -7.30
N LEU A 148 -17.17 -8.17 -6.94
CA LEU A 148 -16.17 -8.29 -5.90
C LEU A 148 -14.79 -7.95 -6.45
N VAL A 149 -14.04 -7.19 -5.66
CA VAL A 149 -12.65 -6.85 -5.93
C VAL A 149 -11.79 -7.14 -4.73
N ALA A 150 -10.55 -7.56 -4.97
CA ALA A 150 -9.52 -7.65 -3.95
C ALA A 150 -8.55 -6.46 -4.08
N ALA A 151 -8.56 -5.60 -3.07
CA ALA A 151 -7.54 -4.57 -2.84
C ALA A 151 -6.36 -5.16 -2.05
N ASP A 152 -5.25 -4.42 -1.96
CA ASP A 152 -4.10 -4.67 -1.06
C ASP A 152 -3.66 -6.15 -0.86
N LEU A 153 -3.72 -6.99 -1.92
CA LEU A 153 -3.25 -8.39 -1.87
C LEU A 153 -1.72 -8.53 -1.67
N LEU A 154 -0.99 -7.44 -1.87
CA LEU A 154 0.45 -7.33 -1.75
C LEU A 154 0.76 -6.28 -0.68
N GLY A 155 1.58 -6.64 0.30
CA GLY A 155 2.01 -5.73 1.34
C GLY A 155 3.37 -6.12 1.92
N PRO A 156 4.11 -5.15 2.49
CA PRO A 156 5.29 -5.46 3.28
C PRO A 156 4.87 -6.21 4.55
N ASP A 157 5.70 -7.17 4.96
CA ASP A 157 5.71 -7.69 6.31
C ASP A 157 6.26 -6.61 7.23
N GLY A 158 5.35 -5.78 7.76
CA GLY A 158 5.67 -4.66 8.64
C GLY A 158 6.57 -5.06 9.81
N PRO A 159 6.20 -6.08 10.62
CA PRO A 159 7.07 -6.60 11.67
C PRO A 159 8.48 -6.94 11.19
N LYS A 160 8.62 -7.63 10.06
CA LYS A 160 9.94 -7.96 9.49
C LYS A 160 10.71 -6.72 9.04
N LEU A 161 10.06 -5.75 8.40
CA LEU A 161 10.69 -4.50 7.97
C LEU A 161 11.21 -3.71 9.17
N TYR A 162 10.38 -3.54 10.18
CA TYR A 162 10.70 -2.67 11.32
C TYR A 162 11.55 -3.34 12.41
N ALA A 163 11.73 -4.66 12.32
CA ALA A 163 12.75 -5.39 13.09
C ALA A 163 14.09 -5.54 12.34
N ALA A 164 14.18 -5.09 11.08
CA ALA A 164 15.39 -5.26 10.28
C ALA A 164 16.51 -4.33 10.75
N ASP A 165 17.75 -4.75 10.45
CA ASP A 165 18.94 -3.94 10.65
C ASP A 165 18.85 -2.63 9.85
N PRO A 166 18.97 -1.44 10.47
CA PRO A 166 18.99 -0.16 9.77
C PRO A 166 20.02 -0.08 8.64
N ASP A 167 21.18 -0.74 8.77
CA ASP A 167 22.19 -0.77 7.70
C ASP A 167 21.66 -1.50 6.45
N LEU A 168 20.86 -2.56 6.63
CA LEU A 168 20.20 -3.25 5.53
C LEU A 168 19.15 -2.34 4.88
N ILE A 169 18.37 -1.61 5.67
CA ILE A 169 17.33 -0.70 5.16
C ILE A 169 17.96 0.41 4.32
N VAL A 170 19.00 1.06 4.84
CA VAL A 170 19.75 2.11 4.15
C VAL A 170 20.43 1.59 2.89
N ALA A 171 20.89 0.33 2.87
CA ALA A 171 21.47 -0.29 1.69
C ALA A 171 20.46 -0.45 0.54
N TRP A 172 19.21 -0.79 0.86
CA TRP A 172 18.17 -1.12 -0.12
C TRP A 172 17.28 0.05 -0.54
N ILE A 173 16.93 0.94 0.39
CA ILE A 173 15.99 2.03 0.12
C ILE A 173 16.75 3.36 0.21
N PRO A 174 16.84 4.16 -0.87
CA PRO A 174 17.45 5.51 -0.86
C PRO A 174 16.82 6.47 0.17
N GLU A 175 17.54 7.52 0.57
CA GLU A 175 17.12 8.42 1.68
C GLU A 175 15.84 9.16 1.33
N ASP A 176 15.79 9.67 0.11
CA ASP A 176 14.64 10.32 -0.49
C ASP A 176 13.44 9.38 -0.69
N GLU A 177 13.62 8.06 -0.53
CA GLU A 177 12.57 7.05 -0.61
C GLU A 177 12.19 6.42 0.74
N ARG A 178 12.83 6.80 1.86
CA ARG A 178 12.49 6.26 3.20
C ARG A 178 12.29 7.32 4.27
N ARG A 179 12.38 8.61 3.93
CA ARG A 179 12.29 9.74 4.88
C ARG A 179 11.10 9.65 5.83
N PHE A 180 9.95 9.18 5.36
CA PHE A 180 8.71 9.12 6.13
C PHE A 180 8.34 7.71 6.62
N MET A 181 9.27 6.74 6.58
CA MET A 181 8.97 5.36 6.98
C MET A 181 8.52 5.19 8.43
N THR A 182 8.80 6.17 9.29
CA THR A 182 8.37 6.17 10.69
C THR A 182 7.07 6.94 10.92
N GLU A 183 6.40 7.38 9.86
CA GLU A 183 5.20 8.22 9.92
C GLU A 183 3.92 7.51 9.51
N ILE A 184 3.98 6.20 9.22
CA ILE A 184 2.79 5.42 8.88
C ILE A 184 1.73 5.48 10.01
N PRO A 185 0.41 5.48 9.69
CA PRO A 185 -0.64 5.71 10.68
C PRO A 185 -0.75 4.68 11.81
N LEU A 186 -0.55 3.39 11.53
CA LEU A 186 -0.83 2.25 12.44
C LEU A 186 -2.20 2.29 13.12
N THR A 187 -3.25 2.59 12.36
CA THR A 187 -4.62 2.77 12.89
C THR A 187 -5.22 1.50 13.49
N ALA A 188 -4.90 0.32 12.93
CA ALA A 188 -5.44 -0.98 13.32
C ALA A 188 -4.50 -1.77 14.25
N THR A 189 -3.19 -1.73 14.00
CA THR A 189 -2.20 -2.45 14.83
C THR A 189 -1.71 -1.65 16.05
N GLY A 190 -2.06 -0.37 16.14
CA GLY A 190 -1.75 0.51 17.26
C GLY A 190 -0.49 1.34 17.03
N PRO A 191 -0.40 2.54 17.62
CA PRO A 191 0.63 3.50 17.30
C PRO A 191 2.02 2.99 17.66
N TRP A 192 3.01 3.43 16.89
CA TRP A 192 4.41 3.36 17.28
C TRP A 192 4.56 3.98 18.67
N THR A 193 5.17 3.27 19.62
CA THR A 193 5.62 3.97 20.82
C THR A 193 6.67 5.02 20.41
N PRO A 194 6.72 6.18 21.08
CA PRO A 194 7.71 7.21 20.76
C PRO A 194 9.15 6.66 20.77
N GLU A 195 9.45 5.74 21.67
CA GLU A 195 10.76 5.13 21.84
C GLU A 195 11.14 4.26 20.64
N VAL A 196 10.24 3.40 20.15
CA VAL A 196 10.50 2.55 18.98
C VAL A 196 10.68 3.42 17.73
N ARG A 197 9.86 4.46 17.60
CA ARG A 197 9.95 5.40 16.48
C ARG A 197 11.30 6.13 16.46
N GLU A 198 11.73 6.63 17.61
CA GLU A 198 12.97 7.36 17.74
C GLU A 198 14.20 6.46 17.59
N ALA A 199 14.16 5.25 18.14
CA ALA A 199 15.22 4.26 17.96
C ALA A 199 15.42 3.92 16.46
N MET A 200 14.33 3.75 15.72
CA MET A 200 14.40 3.51 14.28
C MET A 200 15.02 4.68 13.52
N ARG A 201 14.61 5.92 13.82
CA ARG A 201 15.20 7.12 13.20
C ARG A 201 16.69 7.27 13.50
N ALA A 202 17.08 7.08 14.77
CA ALA A 202 18.47 7.17 15.19
C ALA A 202 19.33 6.07 14.52
N GLY A 203 18.79 4.85 14.42
CA GLY A 203 19.44 3.74 13.72
C GLY A 203 19.69 4.04 12.24
N LEU A 204 18.68 4.56 11.53
CA LEU A 204 18.80 4.95 10.12
C LEU A 204 19.81 6.08 9.93
N ALA A 205 19.73 7.14 10.75
CA ALA A 205 20.67 8.25 10.68
C ALA A 205 22.12 7.82 10.92
N ALA A 206 22.34 6.90 11.87
CA ALA A 206 23.66 6.34 12.12
C ALA A 206 24.16 5.48 10.94
N ALA A 207 23.28 4.69 10.32
CA ALA A 207 23.60 3.90 9.12
C ALA A 207 23.92 4.78 7.91
N ASP A 208 23.17 5.87 7.70
CA ASP A 208 23.47 6.86 6.66
C ASP A 208 24.83 7.51 6.86
N ALA A 209 25.17 7.88 8.10
CA ALA A 209 26.48 8.46 8.41
C ALA A 209 27.65 7.50 8.16
N ARG A 210 27.41 6.17 8.16
CA ARG A 210 28.40 5.15 7.82
C ARG A 210 28.53 4.93 6.31
N LYS A 211 27.50 5.24 5.51
CA LYS A 211 27.57 5.12 4.05
C LYS A 211 28.54 6.19 3.54
N PRO A 212 29.64 5.81 2.86
CA PRO A 212 30.47 6.80 2.18
C PRO A 212 29.62 7.52 1.15
N SER A 213 29.74 8.85 1.07
CA SER A 213 29.12 9.63 0.01
C SER A 213 29.58 9.07 -1.34
N ALA A 214 28.64 8.50 -2.10
CA ALA A 214 28.89 8.06 -3.47
C ALA A 214 29.05 9.26 -4.41
#